data_AF-A0A940AKR8-F1
#
_entry.id   AF-A0A940AKR8-F1
#
_cell.length_a   1.000
_cell.length_b   1.000
_cell.length_c   1.000
_cell.angle_alpha   90.00
_cell.angle_beta   90.00
_cell.angle_gamma   90.00
#
_symmetry.space_group_name_H-M   'P 1'
#
loop_
_entity.id
_entity.type
_entity.pdbx_description
1 polymer ?
#
loop_
_entity_poly.entity_id
_entity_poly.type
_entity_poly.pdbx_seq_one_letter_code
_entity_poly.pdbx_strand_id
1 'polypeptide(L)'
;MTQENQALSAQENQKTSKKKRVFPYAILGKLTRNSIILDFLICLLLFALYLIGNFQAFTDNTQLRILVVLSITAAALCILSFLGIVVEVVFVFMKGRKTPAFFSMIFYFFTLIIGIGLIGFATVIRRISIGI
;
A
#
# COMPACT_ATOMS: atom_id res chain seq x y z
N MET A 1 34.36 25.73 -40.20
CA MET A 1 33.12 24.91 -40.26
C MET A 1 33.23 23.55 -39.54
N THR A 2 34.38 23.19 -38.94
CA THR A 2 34.57 21.86 -38.32
C THR A 2 34.36 21.84 -36.80
N GLN A 3 34.52 22.98 -36.11
CA GLN A 3 34.40 23.07 -34.64
C GLN A 3 32.95 23.20 -34.15
N GLU A 4 32.06 23.84 -34.92
CA GLU A 4 30.63 23.98 -34.57
C GLU A 4 29.89 22.63 -34.59
N ASN A 5 30.23 21.75 -35.55
CA ASN A 5 29.64 20.41 -35.64
C ASN A 5 30.12 19.47 -34.51
N GLN A 6 31.31 19.71 -33.95
CA GLN A 6 31.82 18.97 -32.79
C GLN A 6 31.14 19.41 -31.48
N ALA A 7 30.79 20.69 -31.34
CA ALA A 7 30.04 21.20 -30.21
C ALA A 7 28.58 20.73 -30.20
N LEU A 8 27.94 20.66 -31.38
CA LEU A 8 26.58 20.14 -31.54
C LEU A 8 26.50 18.64 -31.24
N SER A 9 27.45 17.84 -31.72
CA SER A 9 27.50 16.40 -31.43
C SER A 9 27.88 16.08 -29.97
N ALA A 10 28.68 16.94 -29.31
CA ALA A 10 28.96 16.82 -27.88
C ALA A 10 27.75 17.18 -27.00
N GLN A 11 26.95 18.18 -27.39
CA GLN A 11 25.71 18.54 -26.69
C GLN A 11 24.60 17.51 -26.90
N GLU A 12 24.52 16.89 -28.08
CA GLU A 12 23.56 15.83 -28.37
C GLU A 12 23.88 14.54 -27.60
N ASN A 13 25.17 14.20 -27.49
CA ASN A 13 25.65 13.07 -26.67
C ASN A 13 25.52 13.29 -25.15
N GLN A 14 25.56 14.54 -24.67
CA GLN A 14 25.26 14.85 -23.26
C GLN A 14 23.77 14.84 -22.93
N LYS A 15 22.89 15.16 -23.89
CA LYS A 15 21.43 15.06 -23.70
C LYS A 15 20.93 13.61 -23.64
N THR A 16 21.61 12.69 -24.31
CA THR A 16 21.22 11.26 -24.33
C THR A 16 21.70 10.47 -23.11
N SER A 17 22.76 10.90 -22.42
CA SER A 17 23.31 10.16 -21.25
C SER A 17 22.62 10.46 -19.91
N LYS A 18 21.86 11.56 -19.79
CA LYS A 18 21.02 11.86 -18.61
C LYS A 18 19.69 11.12 -18.56
N LYS A 19 19.47 10.14 -19.44
CA LYS A 19 18.27 9.30 -19.48
C LYS A 19 18.62 7.94 -18.86
N LYS A 20 17.81 7.49 -17.89
CA LYS A 20 17.77 6.11 -17.32
C LYS A 20 18.64 5.79 -16.09
N ARG A 21 18.48 6.45 -14.93
CA ARG A 21 18.76 5.80 -13.62
C ARG A 21 17.78 6.15 -12.49
N VAL A 22 16.62 6.75 -12.80
CA VAL A 22 15.63 7.17 -11.77
C VAL A 22 14.32 6.33 -11.84
N PHE A 23 14.27 5.32 -12.72
CA PHE A 23 13.03 4.62 -13.07
C PHE A 23 12.55 3.51 -12.10
N PRO A 24 13.41 2.72 -11.42
CA PRO A 24 12.89 1.57 -10.67
C PRO A 24 12.10 1.97 -9.40
N TYR A 25 12.55 3.01 -8.69
CA TYR A 25 11.90 3.43 -7.45
C TYR A 25 10.53 4.08 -7.65
N ALA A 26 10.31 4.77 -8.77
CA ALA A 26 9.02 5.38 -9.09
C ALA A 26 7.96 4.32 -9.43
N ILE A 27 8.36 3.24 -10.10
CA ILE A 27 7.49 2.10 -10.37
C ILE A 27 7.17 1.37 -9.07
N LEU A 28 8.18 1.12 -8.23
CA LEU A 28 8.00 0.41 -6.97
C LEU A 28 7.04 1.15 -6.04
N GLY A 29 7.19 2.47 -5.87
CA GLY A 29 6.28 3.27 -5.05
C GLY A 29 4.84 3.28 -5.59
N LYS A 30 4.67 3.31 -6.93
CA LYS A 30 3.34 3.24 -7.55
C LYS A 30 2.70 1.85 -7.35
N LEU A 31 3.50 0.79 -7.46
CA LEU A 31 3.04 -0.58 -7.23
C LEU A 31 2.61 -0.77 -5.77
N THR A 32 3.46 -0.38 -4.81
CA THR A 32 3.13 -0.45 -3.37
C THR A 32 1.85 0.31 -3.05
N ARG A 33 1.68 1.53 -3.57
CA ARG A 33 0.45 2.30 -3.38
C ARG A 33 -0.78 1.59 -3.92
N ASN A 34 -0.70 1.05 -5.13
CA ASN A 34 -1.81 0.33 -5.75
C ASN A 34 -2.14 -0.96 -4.98
N SER A 35 -1.13 -1.70 -4.50
CA SER A 35 -1.32 -2.88 -3.66
C SER A 35 -2.01 -2.53 -2.34
N ILE A 36 -1.60 -1.46 -1.66
CA ILE A 36 -2.27 -1.00 -0.43
C ILE A 36 -3.74 -0.65 -0.68
N ILE A 37 -4.03 0.07 -1.78
CA ILE A 37 -5.42 0.42 -2.14
C ILE A 37 -6.23 -0.84 -2.43
N LEU A 38 -5.67 -1.78 -3.18
CA LEU A 38 -6.35 -3.04 -3.51
C LEU A 38 -6.64 -3.85 -2.23
N ASP A 39 -5.65 -4.04 -1.36
CA ASP A 39 -5.81 -4.77 -0.11
C ASP A 39 -6.80 -4.08 0.82
N PHE A 40 -6.81 -2.75 0.87
CA PHE A 40 -7.81 -1.99 1.60
C PHE A 40 -9.22 -2.24 1.08
N LEU A 41 -9.42 -2.24 -0.24
CA LEU A 41 -10.73 -2.55 -0.85
C LEU A 41 -11.15 -4.00 -0.59
N ILE A 42 -10.22 -4.95 -0.63
CA ILE A 42 -10.50 -6.36 -0.29
C ILE A 42 -10.90 -6.48 1.18
N CYS A 43 -10.21 -5.78 2.09
CA CYS A 43 -10.58 -5.75 3.51
C CYS A 43 -12.00 -5.21 3.72
N LEU A 44 -12.35 -4.11 3.05
CA LEU A 44 -13.71 -3.56 3.11
C LEU A 44 -14.75 -4.53 2.56
N LEU A 45 -14.46 -5.20 1.44
CA LEU A 45 -15.34 -6.21 0.85
C LEU A 45 -15.57 -7.38 1.81
N LEU A 46 -14.50 -7.95 2.38
CA LEU A 46 -14.59 -9.06 3.33
C LEU A 46 -15.34 -8.66 4.61
N PHE A 47 -15.11 -7.44 5.10
CA PHE A 47 -15.85 -6.91 6.24
C PHE A 47 -17.35 -6.74 5.92
N ALA A 48 -17.69 -6.21 4.75
CA ALA A 48 -19.07 -6.09 4.29
C ALA A 48 -19.74 -7.47 4.13
N LEU A 49 -19.04 -8.46 3.55
CA LEU A 49 -19.52 -9.84 3.44
C LEU A 49 -19.77 -10.46 4.80
N TYR A 50 -18.90 -10.21 5.78
CA TYR A 50 -19.12 -10.64 7.16
C TYR A 50 -20.41 -10.03 7.74
N LEU A 51 -20.60 -8.71 7.60
CA LEU A 51 -21.81 -8.05 8.09
C LEU A 51 -23.08 -8.60 7.43
N ILE A 52 -23.09 -8.73 6.10
CA ILE A 52 -24.23 -9.26 5.35
C ILE A 52 -24.50 -10.71 5.75
N GLY A 53 -23.46 -11.55 5.83
CA GLY A 53 -23.59 -12.94 6.25
C GLY A 53 -24.15 -13.07 7.68
N ASN A 54 -23.85 -12.10 8.56
CA ASN A 54 -24.41 -12.04 9.90
C ASN A 54 -25.90 -11.68 9.91
N PHE A 55 -26.33 -10.74 9.07
CA PHE A 55 -27.75 -10.43 8.93
C PHE A 55 -28.56 -11.55 8.25
N GLN A 56 -27.93 -12.29 7.34
CA GLN A 56 -28.57 -13.39 6.61
C GLN A 56 -28.47 -14.75 7.34
N ALA A 57 -27.97 -14.78 8.58
CA ALA A 57 -27.78 -16.01 9.37
C ALA A 57 -27.01 -17.11 8.62
N PHE A 58 -25.96 -16.73 7.88
CA PHE A 58 -25.05 -17.70 7.27
C PHE A 58 -24.42 -18.60 8.33
N THR A 59 -24.13 -19.86 7.96
CA THR A 59 -23.48 -20.84 8.84
C THR A 59 -22.23 -20.25 9.52
N ASP A 60 -22.08 -20.51 10.83
CA ASP A 60 -20.97 -20.00 11.65
C ASP A 60 -19.59 -20.32 11.03
N ASN A 61 -19.44 -21.51 10.45
CA ASN A 61 -18.20 -21.93 9.78
C ASN A 61 -17.83 -21.04 8.59
N THR A 62 -18.80 -20.52 7.85
CA THR A 62 -18.54 -19.63 6.71
C THR A 62 -18.09 -18.26 7.20
N GLN A 63 -18.73 -17.74 8.25
CA GLN A 63 -18.34 -16.47 8.85
C GLN A 63 -16.94 -16.53 9.47
N LEU A 64 -16.62 -17.63 10.16
CA LEU A 64 -15.28 -17.86 10.71
C LEU A 64 -14.20 -17.86 9.63
N ARG A 65 -14.47 -18.47 8.46
CA ARG A 65 -13.55 -18.43 7.31
C ARG A 65 -13.37 -17.00 6.80
N ILE A 66 -14.46 -16.23 6.66
CA ILE A 66 -14.38 -14.82 6.25
C ILE A 66 -13.53 -14.02 7.24
N LEU A 67 -13.73 -14.20 8.56
CA LEU A 67 -12.92 -13.56 9.60
C LEU A 67 -11.44 -13.94 9.54
N VAL A 68 -11.11 -15.19 9.20
CA VAL A 68 -9.72 -15.66 9.02
C VAL A 68 -9.09 -14.97 7.82
N VAL A 69 -9.75 -14.99 6.67
CA VAL A 69 -9.24 -14.33 5.45
C VAL A 69 -9.11 -12.83 5.69
N LEU A 70 -10.09 -12.19 6.32
CA LEU A 70 -10.03 -10.77 6.71
C LEU A 70 -8.82 -10.48 7.60
N SER A 71 -8.53 -11.33 8.59
CA SER A 71 -7.37 -11.14 9.48
C SER A 71 -6.05 -11.21 8.72
N ILE A 72 -5.92 -12.17 7.80
CA ILE A 72 -4.70 -12.36 6.99
C ILE A 72 -4.51 -11.18 6.04
N THR A 73 -5.56 -10.77 5.33
CA THR A 73 -5.50 -9.62 4.42
C THR A 73 -5.23 -8.32 5.18
N ALA A 74 -5.84 -8.12 6.35
CA ALA A 74 -5.58 -6.96 7.20
C ALA A 74 -4.13 -6.95 7.73
N ALA A 75 -3.54 -8.11 8.03
CA ALA A 75 -2.13 -8.21 8.40
C ALA A 75 -1.20 -7.84 7.23
N ALA A 76 -1.52 -8.32 6.02
CA ALA A 76 -0.79 -7.94 4.81
C ALA A 76 -0.88 -6.42 4.55
N LEU A 77 -2.08 -5.84 4.71
CA LEU A 77 -2.31 -4.39 4.63
C LEU A 77 -1.43 -3.64 5.65
N CYS A 78 -1.38 -4.09 6.91
CA CYS A 78 -0.52 -3.45 7.92
C CYS A 78 0.97 -3.48 7.53
N ILE A 79 1.46 -4.62 7.03
CA ILE A 79 2.86 -4.77 6.60
C ILE A 79 3.15 -3.83 5.43
N LEU A 80 2.29 -3.79 4.41
CA LEU A 80 2.49 -2.92 3.25
C LEU A 80 2.37 -1.43 3.61
N SER A 81 1.41 -1.05 4.46
CA SER A 81 1.28 0.33 4.93
C SER A 81 2.49 0.76 5.75
N PHE A 82 3.02 -0.11 6.61
CA PHE A 82 4.27 0.16 7.34
C PHE A 82 5.45 0.35 6.38
N LEU A 83 5.61 -0.53 5.39
CA LEU A 83 6.64 -0.38 4.35
C LEU A 83 6.47 0.93 3.55
N GLY A 84 5.23 1.30 3.21
CA GLY A 84 4.91 2.56 2.54
C GLY A 84 5.33 3.79 3.35
N ILE A 85 5.09 3.77 4.67
CA ILE A 85 5.55 4.82 5.58
C ILE A 85 7.07 4.92 5.57
N VAL A 86 7.78 3.79 5.72
CA VAL A 86 9.25 3.76 5.73
C VAL A 86 9.83 4.31 4.42
N VAL A 87 9.28 3.91 3.28
CA VAL A 87 9.73 4.38 1.96
C VAL A 87 9.51 5.89 1.81
N GLU A 88 8.34 6.41 2.18
CA GLU A 88 8.07 7.85 2.11
C GLU A 88 8.98 8.66 3.05
N VAL A 89 9.20 8.18 4.28
CA VAL A 89 10.13 8.83 5.23
C VAL A 89 11.53 8.94 4.62
N VAL A 90 12.07 7.85 4.07
CA VAL A 90 13.37 7.86 3.39
C VAL A 90 13.38 8.84 2.20
N PHE A 91 12.32 8.87 1.40
CA PHE A 91 12.20 9.80 0.26
C PHE A 91 12.16 11.27 0.68
N VAL A 92 11.44 11.60 1.76
CA VAL A 92 11.37 12.96 2.31
C VAL A 92 12.76 13.40 2.77
N PHE A 93 13.48 12.57 3.51
CA PHE A 93 14.83 12.87 3.99
C PHE A 93 15.85 13.01 2.85
N MET A 94 15.78 12.15 1.82
CA MET A 94 16.76 12.16 0.72
C MET A 94 16.51 13.24 -0.34
N LYS A 95 15.25 13.56 -0.65
CA LYS A 95 14.89 14.41 -1.81
C LYS A 95 14.20 15.73 -1.46
N GLY A 96 13.86 15.97 -0.19
CA GLY A 96 13.26 17.23 0.26
C GLY A 96 11.89 17.56 -0.36
N ARG A 97 11.20 16.60 -0.98
CA ARG A 97 9.83 16.80 -1.53
C ARG A 97 8.81 16.68 -0.40
N LYS A 98 8.20 17.80 0.00
CA LYS A 98 7.37 17.86 1.22
C LYS A 98 5.88 17.60 1.00
N THR A 99 5.29 18.07 -0.10
CA THR A 99 3.81 18.15 -0.23
C THR A 99 3.11 16.85 -0.65
N PRO A 100 3.46 16.16 -1.75
CA PRO A 100 2.77 14.92 -2.14
C PRO A 100 3.10 13.72 -1.23
N ALA A 101 4.26 13.76 -0.55
CA ALA A 101 4.69 12.74 0.40
C ALA A 101 3.85 12.75 1.67
N PHE A 102 3.46 13.94 2.17
CA PHE A 102 2.70 14.09 3.40
C PHE A 102 1.29 13.47 3.31
N PHE A 103 0.54 13.73 2.23
CA PHE A 103 -0.77 13.13 2.02
C PHE A 103 -0.70 11.60 1.89
N SER A 104 0.31 11.09 1.19
CA SER A 104 0.53 9.65 1.04
C SER A 104 0.87 8.99 2.39
N MET A 105 1.71 9.65 3.20
CA MET A 105 2.05 9.20 4.55
C MET A 105 0.81 9.15 5.46
N ILE A 106 -0.04 10.18 5.46
CA ILE A 106 -1.32 10.16 6.21
C ILE A 106 -2.18 8.98 5.78
N PHE A 107 -2.31 8.74 4.47
CA PHE A 107 -3.09 7.62 3.95
C PHE A 107 -2.52 6.26 4.42
N TYR A 108 -1.20 6.09 4.43
CA TYR A 108 -0.57 4.86 4.93
C TYR A 108 -0.76 4.69 6.44
N PHE A 109 -0.68 5.77 7.24
CA PHE A 109 -1.00 5.72 8.66
C PHE A 109 -2.47 5.36 8.92
N PHE A 110 -3.38 5.96 8.16
CA PHE A 110 -4.81 5.68 8.28
C PHE A 110 -5.14 4.22 7.96
N THR A 111 -4.61 3.70 6.85
CA THR A 111 -4.79 2.28 6.47
C THR A 111 -4.15 1.33 7.47
N LEU A 112 -3.01 1.70 8.08
CA LEU A 112 -2.38 0.94 9.15
C LEU A 112 -3.29 0.83 10.38
N ILE A 113 -3.87 1.95 10.84
CA ILE A 113 -4.79 1.99 11.98
C ILE A 113 -6.03 1.14 11.70
N ILE A 114 -6.61 1.26 10.51
CA ILE A 114 -7.75 0.42 10.10
C ILE A 114 -7.38 -1.05 10.10
N GLY A 115 -6.23 -1.42 9.53
CA GLY A 115 -5.77 -2.80 9.50
C GLY A 115 -5.66 -3.40 10.90
N ILE A 116 -5.05 -2.66 11.85
CA ILE A 116 -4.95 -3.07 13.25
C ILE A 116 -6.36 -3.23 13.87
N GLY A 117 -7.26 -2.28 13.61
CA GLY A 117 -8.65 -2.34 14.08
C GLY A 117 -9.40 -3.57 13.56
N LEU A 118 -9.25 -3.91 12.28
CA LEU A 118 -9.87 -5.09 11.67
C LEU A 118 -9.30 -6.40 12.21
N ILE A 119 -7.99 -6.47 12.46
CA ILE A 119 -7.36 -7.64 13.11
C ILE A 119 -7.91 -7.81 14.52
N GLY A 120 -7.97 -6.72 15.29
CA GLY A 120 -8.53 -6.72 16.64
C GLY A 120 -9.98 -7.18 16.66
N PHE A 121 -10.81 -6.59 15.80
CA PHE A 121 -12.21 -7.00 15.61
C PHE A 121 -12.32 -8.49 15.28
N ALA A 122 -11.60 -8.96 14.26
CA ALA A 122 -11.68 -10.34 13.83
C ALA A 122 -11.22 -11.34 14.90
N THR A 123 -10.24 -10.94 15.72
CA THR A 123 -9.74 -11.74 16.85
C THR A 123 -10.77 -11.83 17.96
N VAL A 124 -11.37 -10.70 18.36
CA VAL A 124 -12.41 -10.66 19.41
C VAL A 124 -13.61 -11.49 19.01
N ILE A 125 -14.14 -11.30 17.80
CA ILE A 125 -15.29 -12.05 17.30
C ILE A 125 -14.99 -13.55 17.22
N ARG A 126 -13.79 -13.93 16.76
CA ARG A 126 -13.40 -15.34 16.70
C ARG A 126 -13.35 -15.98 18.09
N ARG A 127 -12.83 -15.27 19.10
CA ARG A 127 -12.81 -15.75 20.49
C ARG A 127 -14.21 -15.98 21.04
N ILE A 128 -15.10 -14.99 20.84
CA ILE A 128 -16.52 -15.09 21.23
C ILE A 128 -17.19 -16.30 20.53
N SER A 129 -16.94 -16.49 19.24
CA SER A 129 -17.56 -17.59 18.46
C SER A 129 -17.06 -18.98 18.86
N ILE A 130 -15.79 -19.12 19.28
CA ILE A 130 -15.21 -20.40 19.73
C ILE A 130 -15.51 -20.66 21.23
N GLY A 131 -16.01 -19.66 21.97
CA GLY A 131 -16.35 -19.78 23.39
C GLY A 131 -15.14 -19.71 24.32
N ILE A 132 -14.09 -18.97 23.94
CA ILE A 132 -12.88 -18.70 24.75
C ILE A 132 -12.86 -17.24 25.16
#